data_AF-A0A1H0BT87-F1
#
_entry.id   AF-A0A1H0BT87-F1
#
_cell.length_a   1.000
_cell.length_b   1.000
_cell.length_c   1.000
_cell.angle_alpha   90.00
_cell.angle_beta   90.00
_cell.angle_gamma   90.00
#
_symmetry.space_group_name_H-M   'P 1'
#
loop_
_entity.id
_entity.type
_entity.pdbx_description
1 polymer ?
#
loop_
_entity_poly.entity_id
_entity_poly.type
_entity_poly.pdbx_seq_one_letter_code
_entity_poly.pdbx_strand_id
1 'polypeptide(L)'
;MEHDSLYFIDKQDLEMALQKQEFYIVYQPQFDLTSGRVTGMETLIRWNHSKWGSVSPDEFIPLAEDSGMMHDITKWVLKKACWQNQKWQNRGLPKMKVAVNISPVDFEMDELYDVVVKVLDETGLNPVYLELEITETAIIKDVENTIKTLEKLSKTGVSIAIDDFGTGNASLAYIRDLPIHKVKIDRSFMKEIPYHKKNSSIVKDIIEMCHNLNLDIVAEGVETEEEVIFLSLYQCTIAQGFLFGHPMLAEETEKEISTCENHAMSLIYRLEDRINLGSAKMNEHRFESLFNQNPDLVCSFGLNRKFLSVNPAIEKILGYKSQDVLNNDIMSFIYSEDIGIVDQCFNKILYGNNSKPIDIRLIHKQGDLVYCNVTSFPIRLGQRIVGIYSVIKDVTSQKKLEEALHESQRKYKLLTENMSDLLSLVRADGVIQYASPSHETVLGENPNFIEGKSFLDFVFSEDVERAKEEFRQILNTKQPRYIVVRTSGEPIWMEVQGTPVLNDDGTLSYILFVSRDISEREKVLDMLG
;
A
#
# COMPACT_ATOMS: atom_id res chain seq x y z
N MET A 1 -30.38 -9.10 29.29
CA MET A 1 -31.40 -8.77 30.31
C MET A 1 -32.72 -9.01 29.62
N GLU A 2 -33.51 -9.98 30.08
CA GLU A 2 -34.87 -10.21 29.58
C GLU A 2 -35.69 -8.94 29.85
N HIS A 3 -36.11 -8.26 28.79
CA HIS A 3 -37.18 -7.27 28.89
C HIS A 3 -38.46 -8.05 29.15
N ASP A 4 -39.00 -7.98 30.37
CA ASP A 4 -40.36 -8.40 30.67
C ASP A 4 -41.31 -7.53 29.85
N SER A 5 -41.64 -7.98 28.63
CA SER A 5 -42.65 -7.34 27.79
C SER A 5 -43.99 -7.37 28.52
N LEU A 6 -44.67 -6.23 28.60
CA LEU A 6 -45.98 -6.08 29.27
C LEU A 6 -47.12 -6.88 28.59
N TYR A 7 -46.80 -7.58 27.50
CA TYR A 7 -47.71 -8.32 26.64
C TYR A 7 -46.94 -9.39 25.85
N PHE A 8 -47.66 -10.43 25.41
CA PHE A 8 -47.15 -11.48 24.54
C PHE A 8 -47.64 -11.23 23.11
N ILE A 9 -46.71 -11.14 22.16
CA ILE A 9 -46.99 -10.96 20.73
C ILE A 9 -46.98 -12.34 20.08
N ASP A 10 -48.00 -12.68 19.28
CA ASP A 10 -48.00 -13.88 18.46
C ASP A 10 -48.16 -13.58 16.96
N LYS A 11 -48.14 -14.65 16.14
CA LYS A 11 -48.32 -14.55 14.69
C LYS A 11 -49.66 -13.90 14.31
N GLN A 12 -50.72 -14.20 15.03
CA GLN A 12 -52.05 -13.69 14.73
C GLN A 12 -52.13 -12.17 14.99
N ASP A 13 -51.43 -11.67 16.01
CA ASP A 13 -51.28 -10.24 16.25
C ASP A 13 -50.57 -9.53 15.09
N LEU A 14 -49.50 -10.12 14.53
CA LEU A 14 -48.78 -9.58 13.36
C LEU A 14 -49.66 -9.54 12.10
N GLU A 15 -50.41 -10.62 11.83
CA GLU A 15 -51.38 -10.68 10.72
C GLU A 15 -52.46 -9.61 10.88
N MET A 16 -53.00 -9.47 12.10
CA MET A 16 -54.02 -8.47 12.42
C MET A 16 -53.46 -7.05 12.29
N ALA A 17 -52.20 -6.81 12.64
CA ALA A 17 -51.57 -5.50 12.53
C ALA A 17 -51.48 -5.04 11.06
N LEU A 18 -51.14 -5.94 10.12
CA LEU A 18 -51.18 -5.66 8.68
C LEU A 18 -52.60 -5.37 8.19
N GLN A 19 -53.58 -6.17 8.61
CA GLN A 19 -54.99 -6.02 8.18
C GLN A 19 -55.64 -4.75 8.74
N LYS A 20 -55.34 -4.40 10.00
CA LYS A 20 -55.93 -3.25 10.71
C LYS A 20 -55.15 -1.95 10.51
N GLN A 21 -54.08 -1.95 9.71
CA GLN A 21 -53.21 -0.79 9.50
C GLN A 21 -52.61 -0.26 10.81
N GLU A 22 -52.26 -1.16 11.73
CA GLU A 22 -51.58 -0.79 12.97
C GLU A 22 -50.06 -0.59 12.77
N PHE A 23 -49.51 -1.18 11.71
CA PHE A 23 -48.17 -0.84 11.22
C PHE A 23 -48.18 0.48 10.46
N TYR A 24 -47.20 1.32 10.76
CA TYR A 24 -46.94 2.57 10.06
C TYR A 24 -45.44 2.75 9.85
N ILE A 25 -45.08 3.70 9.00
CA ILE A 25 -43.69 3.99 8.64
C ILE A 25 -43.38 5.42 9.02
N VAL A 26 -42.22 5.58 9.66
CA VAL A 26 -41.55 6.87 9.81
C VAL A 26 -40.27 6.87 8.98
N TYR A 27 -39.84 8.06 8.57
CA TYR A 27 -38.71 8.28 7.69
C TYR A 27 -37.67 9.14 8.39
N GLN A 28 -36.44 8.65 8.47
CA GLN A 28 -35.35 9.39 9.07
C GLN A 28 -34.40 9.94 7.98
N PRO A 29 -34.15 11.26 7.94
CA PRO A 29 -33.31 11.85 6.90
C PRO A 29 -31.81 11.60 7.12
N GLN A 30 -31.11 11.37 6.01
CA GLN A 30 -29.64 11.29 5.91
C GLN A 30 -29.11 12.56 5.24
N PHE A 31 -28.09 13.19 5.82
CA PHE A 31 -27.56 14.47 5.35
C PHE A 31 -26.13 14.35 4.85
N ASP A 32 -25.83 15.02 3.74
CA ASP A 32 -24.47 15.27 3.29
C ASP A 32 -23.82 16.34 4.19
N LEU A 33 -22.73 15.99 4.86
CA LEU A 33 -21.97 16.82 5.79
C LEU A 33 -21.19 17.95 5.10
N THR A 34 -21.13 17.97 3.76
CA THR A 34 -20.50 19.06 3.00
C THR A 34 -21.49 20.15 2.65
N SER A 35 -22.66 19.76 2.15
CA SER A 35 -23.68 20.64 1.58
C SER A 35 -24.88 20.88 2.49
N GLY A 36 -25.05 20.06 3.54
CA GLY A 36 -26.23 20.07 4.42
C GLY A 36 -27.53 19.61 3.75
N ARG A 37 -27.45 19.08 2.52
CA ARG A 37 -28.62 18.59 1.77
C ARG A 37 -28.98 17.17 2.19
N VAL A 38 -30.26 16.87 2.11
CA VAL A 38 -30.73 15.49 2.30
C VAL A 38 -30.32 14.64 1.10
N THR A 39 -29.74 13.48 1.36
CA THR A 39 -29.31 12.50 0.33
C THR A 39 -30.22 11.28 0.30
N GLY A 40 -30.79 10.92 1.44
CA GLY A 40 -31.64 9.74 1.59
C GLY A 40 -32.58 9.81 2.78
N MET A 41 -33.49 8.85 2.82
CA MET A 41 -34.45 8.63 3.91
C MET A 41 -34.42 7.17 4.30
N GLU A 42 -34.10 6.86 5.55
CA GLU A 42 -34.25 5.51 6.08
C GLU A 42 -35.70 5.24 6.47
N THR A 43 -36.22 4.10 6.03
CA THR A 43 -37.59 3.65 6.28
C THR A 43 -37.63 2.80 7.55
N LEU A 44 -38.33 3.29 8.56
CA LEU A 44 -38.40 2.64 9.86
C LEU A 44 -39.85 2.24 10.16
N ILE A 45 -40.11 0.94 10.25
CA ILE A 45 -41.41 0.41 10.64
C ILE A 45 -41.67 0.71 12.12
N ARG A 46 -42.94 1.01 12.44
CA ARG A 46 -43.44 1.21 13.79
C ARG A 46 -44.77 0.51 13.93
N TRP A 47 -45.08 0.06 15.14
CA TRP A 47 -46.36 -0.58 15.44
C TRP A 47 -47.05 0.18 16.56
N ASN A 48 -48.26 0.68 16.28
CA ASN A 48 -49.15 1.20 17.30
C ASN A 48 -50.31 0.22 17.49
N HIS A 49 -50.13 -0.72 18.40
CA HIS A 49 -51.13 -1.74 18.67
C HIS A 49 -52.33 -1.15 19.42
N SER A 50 -53.55 -1.52 19.01
CA SER A 50 -54.80 -0.98 19.55
C SER A 50 -54.97 -1.10 21.07
N LYS A 51 -54.31 -2.09 21.71
CA LYS A 51 -54.34 -2.27 23.17
C LYS A 51 -53.06 -1.87 23.89
N TRP A 52 -51.90 -2.03 23.25
CA TRP A 52 -50.60 -1.89 23.90
C TRP A 52 -49.95 -0.53 23.65
N GLY A 53 -50.49 0.24 22.70
CA GLY A 53 -49.86 1.46 22.24
C GLY A 53 -48.63 1.14 21.39
N SER A 54 -47.56 1.92 21.56
CA SER A 54 -46.34 1.77 20.78
C SER A 54 -45.57 0.50 21.16
N VAL A 55 -45.39 -0.40 20.20
CA VAL A 55 -44.59 -1.62 20.34
C VAL A 55 -43.24 -1.42 19.62
N SER A 56 -42.13 -1.76 20.28
CA SER A 56 -40.79 -1.59 19.70
C SER A 56 -40.53 -2.56 18.54
N PRO A 57 -39.89 -2.13 17.45
CA PRO A 57 -39.39 -3.03 16.40
C PRO A 57 -38.54 -4.18 16.93
N ASP A 58 -37.70 -3.92 17.95
CA ASP A 58 -36.85 -4.92 18.59
C ASP A 58 -37.66 -6.05 19.27
N GLU A 59 -38.94 -5.80 19.60
CA GLU A 59 -39.83 -6.80 20.21
C GLU A 59 -40.53 -7.68 19.17
N PHE A 60 -40.93 -7.11 18.01
CA PHE A 60 -41.78 -7.82 17.05
C PHE A 60 -41.06 -8.32 15.79
N ILE A 61 -39.93 -7.72 15.40
CA ILE A 61 -39.17 -8.16 14.22
C ILE A 61 -38.65 -9.60 14.41
N PRO A 62 -37.98 -9.97 15.53
CA PRO A 62 -37.53 -11.35 15.74
C PRO A 62 -38.69 -12.36 15.66
N LEU A 63 -39.86 -12.00 16.20
CA LEU A 63 -41.05 -12.85 16.14
C LEU A 63 -41.62 -12.94 14.72
N ALA A 64 -41.55 -11.87 13.93
CA ALA A 64 -41.96 -11.89 12.53
C ALA A 64 -41.06 -12.79 11.69
N GLU A 65 -39.75 -12.81 11.97
CA GLU A 65 -38.77 -13.70 11.35
C GLU A 65 -39.07 -15.16 11.70
N ASP A 66 -39.20 -15.48 13.00
CA ASP A 66 -39.47 -16.85 13.49
C ASP A 66 -40.82 -17.41 13.00
N SER A 67 -41.83 -16.54 12.81
CA SER A 67 -43.18 -16.94 12.39
C SER A 67 -43.39 -16.96 10.85
N GLY A 68 -42.38 -16.53 10.09
CA GLY A 68 -42.43 -16.36 8.63
C GLY A 68 -43.27 -15.18 8.15
N MET A 69 -43.74 -14.32 9.06
CA MET A 69 -44.51 -13.11 8.74
C MET A 69 -43.65 -11.99 8.17
N MET A 70 -42.33 -12.05 8.37
CA MET A 70 -41.42 -11.00 7.92
C MET A 70 -41.53 -10.74 6.42
N HIS A 71 -41.75 -11.77 5.60
CA HIS A 71 -41.92 -11.62 4.16
C HIS A 71 -43.06 -10.69 3.76
N ASP A 72 -44.24 -10.87 4.35
CA ASP A 72 -45.40 -10.03 4.08
C ASP A 72 -45.19 -8.60 4.59
N ILE A 73 -44.50 -8.45 5.73
CA ILE A 73 -44.14 -7.16 6.30
C ILE A 73 -43.14 -6.43 5.39
N THR A 74 -42.03 -7.06 5.00
CA THR A 74 -41.01 -6.51 4.11
C THR A 74 -41.61 -6.07 2.79
N LYS A 75 -42.46 -6.90 2.17
CA LYS A 75 -43.18 -6.54 0.95
C LYS A 75 -44.09 -5.32 1.13
N TRP A 76 -44.80 -5.25 2.25
CA TRP A 76 -45.63 -4.11 2.59
C TRP A 76 -44.80 -2.83 2.79
N VAL A 77 -43.67 -2.93 3.51
CA VAL A 77 -42.74 -1.81 3.75
C VAL A 77 -42.13 -1.32 2.44
N LEU A 78 -41.57 -2.21 1.62
CA LEU A 78 -41.01 -1.89 0.29
C LEU A 78 -42.02 -1.13 -0.56
N LYS A 79 -43.25 -1.65 -0.66
CA LYS A 79 -44.31 -1.03 -1.46
C LYS A 79 -44.69 0.35 -0.94
N LYS A 80 -44.84 0.51 0.37
CA LYS A 80 -45.19 1.79 1.00
C LYS A 80 -44.07 2.82 0.84
N ALA A 81 -42.82 2.44 1.07
CA ALA A 81 -41.65 3.30 0.94
C ALA A 81 -41.47 3.77 -0.51
N CYS A 82 -41.51 2.84 -1.48
CA CYS A 82 -41.35 3.18 -2.90
C CYS A 82 -42.48 4.10 -3.40
N TRP A 83 -43.73 3.78 -3.04
CA TRP A 83 -44.88 4.61 -3.38
C TRP A 83 -44.77 6.01 -2.77
N GLN A 84 -44.38 6.12 -1.50
CA GLN A 84 -44.26 7.39 -0.81
C GLN A 84 -43.13 8.24 -1.39
N ASN A 85 -41.98 7.65 -1.74
CA ASN A 85 -40.90 8.35 -2.41
C ASN A 85 -41.32 8.87 -3.80
N GLN A 86 -42.00 8.03 -4.59
CA GLN A 86 -42.53 8.47 -5.90
C GLN A 86 -43.52 9.63 -5.74
N LYS A 87 -44.39 9.58 -4.71
CA LYS A 87 -45.33 10.66 -4.39
C LYS A 87 -44.60 11.95 -4.01
N TRP A 88 -43.53 11.88 -3.22
CA TRP A 88 -42.71 13.05 -2.87
C TRP A 88 -42.07 13.67 -4.12
N GLN A 89 -41.48 12.86 -5.00
CA GLN A 89 -40.88 13.34 -6.24
C GLN A 89 -41.92 14.01 -7.15
N ASN A 90 -43.12 13.44 -7.25
CA ASN A 90 -44.22 14.05 -8.02
C ASN A 90 -44.72 15.38 -7.40
N ARG A 91 -44.52 15.59 -6.10
CA ARG A 91 -44.83 16.84 -5.39
C ARG A 91 -43.70 17.88 -5.46
N GLY A 92 -42.56 17.54 -6.10
CA GLY A 92 -41.43 18.44 -6.27
C GLY A 92 -40.44 18.46 -5.11
N LEU A 93 -40.50 17.50 -4.19
CA LEU A 93 -39.43 17.30 -3.20
C LEU A 93 -38.12 16.88 -3.91
N PRO A 94 -36.96 17.11 -3.27
CA PRO A 94 -35.68 16.62 -3.77
C PRO A 94 -35.74 15.12 -4.08
N LYS A 95 -35.13 14.72 -5.19
CA LYS A 95 -35.02 13.31 -5.53
C LYS A 95 -33.94 12.66 -4.66
N MET A 96 -34.39 11.94 -3.64
CA MET A 96 -33.57 11.28 -2.63
C MET A 96 -33.79 9.77 -2.65
N LYS A 97 -32.80 9.01 -2.18
CA LYS A 97 -32.95 7.57 -1.99
C LYS A 97 -33.91 7.30 -0.83
N VAL A 98 -34.69 6.24 -0.93
CA VAL A 98 -35.42 5.66 0.20
C VAL A 98 -34.78 4.31 0.53
N ALA A 99 -34.25 4.20 1.74
CA ALA A 99 -33.58 3.00 2.21
C ALA A 99 -34.55 2.11 2.98
N VAL A 100 -34.53 0.81 2.71
CA VAL A 100 -35.41 -0.18 3.33
C VAL A 100 -34.57 -1.32 3.87
N ASN A 101 -34.72 -1.58 5.16
CA ASN A 101 -34.09 -2.70 5.86
C ASN A 101 -34.70 -4.04 5.40
N ILE A 102 -33.82 -4.98 5.02
CA ILE A 102 -34.18 -6.32 4.58
C ILE A 102 -33.70 -7.33 5.62
N SER A 103 -34.63 -8.12 6.13
CA SER A 103 -34.33 -9.22 7.06
C SER A 103 -33.42 -10.27 6.41
N PRO A 104 -32.51 -10.90 7.18
CA PRO A 104 -31.75 -12.06 6.71
C PRO A 104 -32.63 -13.18 6.16
N VAL A 105 -33.82 -13.41 6.75
CA VAL A 105 -34.73 -14.48 6.32
C VAL A 105 -35.30 -14.20 4.93
N ASP A 106 -35.67 -12.95 4.66
CA ASP A 106 -36.18 -12.55 3.34
C ASP A 106 -35.08 -12.54 2.27
N PHE A 107 -33.84 -12.23 2.68
CA PHE A 107 -32.70 -12.23 1.79
C PHE A 107 -32.31 -13.63 1.31
N GLU A 108 -32.48 -14.64 2.18
CA GLU A 108 -32.24 -16.05 1.85
C GLU A 108 -33.32 -16.63 0.89
N MET A 109 -34.45 -15.94 0.69
CA MET A 109 -35.48 -16.40 -0.25
C MET A 109 -35.10 -16.10 -1.70
N ASP A 110 -35.24 -17.09 -2.58
CA ASP A 110 -34.98 -16.98 -4.02
C ASP A 110 -35.84 -15.90 -4.73
N GLU A 111 -36.91 -15.42 -4.08
CA GLU A 111 -37.93 -14.54 -4.64
C GLU A 111 -37.72 -13.05 -4.34
N LEU A 112 -36.74 -12.65 -3.51
CA LEU A 112 -36.55 -11.23 -3.12
C LEU A 112 -36.38 -10.33 -4.35
N TYR A 113 -35.61 -10.79 -5.34
CA TYR A 113 -35.42 -10.08 -6.61
C TYR A 113 -36.76 -9.79 -7.30
N ASP A 114 -37.62 -10.80 -7.43
CA ASP A 114 -38.91 -10.67 -8.09
C ASP A 114 -39.86 -9.74 -7.33
N VAL A 115 -39.81 -9.78 -5.99
CA VAL A 115 -40.57 -8.86 -5.13
C VAL A 115 -40.14 -7.41 -5.36
N VAL A 116 -38.82 -7.14 -5.37
CA VAL A 116 -38.29 -5.78 -5.57
C VAL A 116 -38.66 -5.25 -6.95
N VAL A 117 -38.45 -6.03 -8.01
CA VAL A 117 -38.79 -5.64 -9.38
C VAL A 117 -40.28 -5.34 -9.51
N LYS A 118 -41.14 -6.23 -8.98
CA LYS A 118 -42.59 -6.02 -9.01
C LYS A 118 -43.02 -4.76 -8.27
N VAL A 119 -42.43 -4.47 -7.11
CA VAL A 119 -42.73 -3.24 -6.35
C VAL A 119 -42.31 -1.99 -7.12
N LEU A 120 -41.13 -1.99 -7.73
CA LEU A 120 -40.66 -0.87 -8.55
C LEU A 120 -41.59 -0.63 -9.75
N ASP A 121 -42.03 -1.70 -10.42
CA ASP A 121 -42.99 -1.62 -11.53
C ASP A 121 -44.36 -1.09 -11.07
N GLU A 122 -44.89 -1.59 -9.94
CA GLU A 122 -46.19 -1.17 -9.40
C GLU A 122 -46.21 0.28 -8.92
N THR A 123 -45.08 0.76 -8.38
CA THR A 123 -44.98 2.12 -7.81
C THR A 123 -44.48 3.16 -8.81
N GLY A 124 -43.78 2.71 -9.86
CA GLY A 124 -43.15 3.57 -10.87
C GLY A 124 -41.90 4.29 -10.37
N LEU A 125 -41.36 3.91 -9.20
CA LEU A 125 -40.14 4.50 -8.67
C LEU A 125 -38.94 4.08 -9.53
N ASN A 126 -38.12 5.05 -9.95
CA ASN A 126 -36.86 4.73 -10.62
C ASN A 126 -35.93 3.98 -9.66
N PRO A 127 -35.38 2.81 -10.04
CA PRO A 127 -34.56 1.95 -9.18
C PRO A 127 -33.40 2.67 -8.46
N VAL A 128 -32.82 3.71 -9.06
CA VAL A 128 -31.70 4.49 -8.48
C VAL A 128 -32.07 5.17 -7.15
N TYR A 129 -33.36 5.33 -6.87
CA TYR A 129 -33.87 5.94 -5.64
C TYR A 129 -34.35 4.91 -4.60
N LEU A 130 -34.15 3.62 -4.85
CA LEU A 130 -34.33 2.58 -3.84
C LEU A 130 -32.95 2.12 -3.34
N GLU A 131 -32.82 2.03 -2.03
CA GLU A 131 -31.66 1.43 -1.36
C GLU A 131 -32.13 0.28 -0.47
N LEU A 132 -31.45 -0.86 -0.56
CA LEU A 132 -31.70 -2.00 0.29
C LEU A 132 -30.57 -2.10 1.32
N GLU A 133 -30.94 -2.14 2.58
CA GLU A 133 -30.02 -2.27 3.71
C GLU A 133 -30.06 -3.71 4.20
N ILE A 134 -28.89 -4.35 4.24
CA ILE A 134 -28.75 -5.74 4.70
C ILE A 134 -27.73 -5.79 5.83
N THR A 135 -27.97 -6.65 6.82
CA THR A 135 -27.02 -6.82 7.92
C THR A 135 -25.80 -7.63 7.48
N GLU A 136 -24.69 -7.40 8.16
CA GLU A 136 -23.46 -8.19 8.01
C GLU A 136 -23.71 -9.70 8.18
N THR A 137 -24.59 -10.07 9.12
CA THR A 137 -24.92 -11.47 9.42
C THR A 137 -25.65 -12.16 8.26
N ALA A 138 -26.49 -11.44 7.52
CA ALA A 138 -27.18 -11.98 6.34
C ALA A 138 -26.17 -12.42 5.26
N ILE A 139 -25.06 -11.71 5.14
CA ILE A 139 -24.04 -11.96 4.11
C ILE A 139 -23.17 -13.18 4.46
N ILE A 140 -22.76 -13.32 5.72
CA ILE A 140 -21.75 -14.32 6.14
C ILE A 140 -22.28 -15.76 6.02
N LYS A 141 -23.58 -15.98 6.18
CA LYS A 141 -24.16 -17.34 6.18
C LYS A 141 -23.98 -18.08 4.85
N ASP A 142 -24.15 -17.40 3.72
CA ASP A 142 -24.00 -17.97 2.37
C ASP A 142 -23.49 -16.89 1.40
N VAL A 143 -22.17 -16.67 1.43
CA VAL A 143 -21.51 -15.59 0.69
C VAL A 143 -21.68 -15.75 -0.83
N GLU A 144 -21.55 -16.97 -1.38
CA GLU A 144 -21.61 -17.19 -2.83
C GLU A 144 -23.00 -16.92 -3.41
N ASN A 145 -24.07 -17.40 -2.76
CA ASN A 145 -25.42 -17.11 -3.22
C ASN A 145 -25.81 -15.66 -2.95
N THR A 146 -25.35 -15.09 -1.83
CA THR A 146 -25.52 -13.66 -1.54
C THR A 146 -24.96 -12.79 -2.65
N ILE A 147 -23.72 -13.04 -3.09
CA ILE A 147 -23.09 -12.28 -4.19
C ILE A 147 -23.96 -12.33 -5.45
N LYS A 148 -24.48 -13.51 -5.83
CA LYS A 148 -25.35 -13.65 -7.01
C LYS A 148 -26.63 -12.83 -6.88
N THR A 149 -27.28 -12.85 -5.71
CA THR A 149 -28.50 -12.09 -5.47
C THR A 149 -28.23 -10.58 -5.47
N LEU A 150 -27.16 -10.14 -4.80
CA LEU A 150 -26.76 -8.73 -4.80
C LEU A 150 -26.38 -8.24 -6.19
N GLU A 151 -25.70 -9.04 -7.00
CA GLU A 151 -25.42 -8.68 -8.40
C GLU A 151 -26.69 -8.52 -9.21
N LYS A 152 -27.68 -9.42 -9.06
CA LYS A 152 -28.96 -9.31 -9.76
C LYS A 152 -29.69 -8.03 -9.39
N LEU A 153 -29.76 -7.71 -8.09
CA LEU A 153 -30.40 -6.50 -7.58
C LEU A 153 -29.65 -5.23 -8.00
N SER A 154 -28.33 -5.20 -7.85
CA SER A 154 -27.48 -4.07 -8.26
C SER A 154 -27.62 -3.77 -9.77
N LYS A 155 -27.70 -4.82 -10.61
CA LYS A 155 -27.91 -4.68 -12.07
C LYS A 155 -29.25 -4.04 -12.44
N THR A 156 -30.26 -4.00 -11.57
CA THR A 156 -31.51 -3.25 -11.84
C THR A 156 -31.35 -1.75 -11.59
N GLY A 157 -30.25 -1.33 -10.96
CA GLY A 157 -29.97 0.05 -10.57
C GLY A 157 -30.29 0.37 -9.11
N VAL A 158 -30.72 -0.62 -8.33
CA VAL A 158 -30.96 -0.46 -6.88
C VAL A 158 -29.63 -0.35 -6.13
N SER A 159 -29.57 0.56 -5.16
CA SER A 159 -28.41 0.72 -4.27
C SER A 159 -28.44 -0.36 -3.18
N ILE A 160 -27.27 -0.86 -2.81
CA ILE A 160 -27.13 -1.85 -1.74
C ILE A 160 -26.21 -1.26 -0.67
N ALA A 161 -26.68 -1.26 0.58
CA ALA A 161 -25.93 -0.83 1.74
C ALA A 161 -25.77 -1.96 2.75
N ILE A 162 -24.62 -2.02 3.41
CA ILE A 162 -24.42 -2.89 4.58
C ILE A 162 -24.73 -2.09 5.85
N ASP A 163 -25.63 -2.64 6.65
CA ASP A 163 -26.03 -2.12 7.95
C ASP A 163 -25.31 -2.82 9.11
N ASP A 164 -25.28 -2.16 10.28
CA ASP A 164 -24.65 -2.63 11.51
C ASP A 164 -23.16 -3.02 11.38
N PHE A 165 -22.45 -2.38 10.44
CA PHE A 165 -21.10 -2.80 10.09
C PHE A 165 -20.11 -2.65 11.24
N GLY A 166 -19.36 -3.72 11.53
CA GLY A 166 -18.32 -3.74 12.57
C GLY A 166 -18.82 -4.23 13.94
N THR A 167 -20.11 -4.50 14.10
CA THR A 167 -20.68 -5.14 15.30
C THR A 167 -20.53 -6.67 15.28
N GLY A 168 -20.28 -7.26 14.11
CA GLY A 168 -20.09 -8.68 13.88
C GLY A 168 -18.63 -9.12 13.67
N ASN A 169 -18.45 -10.40 13.36
CA ASN A 169 -17.14 -11.02 13.08
C ASN A 169 -16.79 -10.98 11.57
N ALA A 170 -17.27 -9.99 10.81
CA ALA A 170 -16.95 -9.82 9.40
C ALA A 170 -15.44 -9.87 9.18
N SER A 171 -15.02 -10.90 8.46
CA SER A 171 -13.73 -10.87 7.83
C SER A 171 -13.81 -9.88 6.67
N LEU A 172 -13.04 -8.79 6.73
CA LEU A 172 -12.77 -7.83 5.65
C LEU A 172 -12.56 -8.48 4.27
N ALA A 173 -12.19 -9.77 4.24
CA ALA A 173 -11.91 -10.58 3.07
C ALA A 173 -13.01 -10.57 1.99
N TYR A 174 -14.30 -10.55 2.35
CA TYR A 174 -15.37 -10.70 1.35
C TYR A 174 -15.96 -9.36 0.87
N ILE A 175 -15.86 -8.28 1.65
CA ILE A 175 -16.44 -6.98 1.31
C ILE A 175 -15.95 -6.46 -0.04
N ARG A 176 -14.68 -6.70 -0.35
CA ARG A 176 -14.05 -6.35 -1.64
C ARG A 176 -14.82 -6.93 -2.83
N ASP A 177 -15.39 -8.12 -2.68
CA ASP A 177 -16.00 -8.88 -3.77
C ASP A 177 -17.53 -8.72 -3.80
N LEU A 178 -18.12 -8.00 -2.83
CA LEU A 178 -19.56 -7.74 -2.79
C LEU A 178 -19.93 -6.54 -3.69
N PRO A 179 -21.01 -6.63 -4.50
CA PRO A 179 -21.49 -5.51 -5.32
C PRO A 179 -22.34 -4.53 -4.50
N ILE A 180 -21.74 -4.00 -3.43
CA ILE A 180 -22.32 -3.02 -2.52
C ILE A 180 -21.89 -1.60 -2.91
N HIS A 181 -22.62 -0.61 -2.42
CA HIS A 181 -22.39 0.80 -2.74
C HIS A 181 -22.13 1.66 -1.50
N LYS A 182 -22.61 1.20 -0.34
CA LYS A 182 -22.61 1.99 0.91
C LYS A 182 -22.38 1.10 2.13
N VAL A 183 -21.73 1.66 3.15
CA VAL A 183 -21.58 1.06 4.48
C VAL A 183 -22.11 2.03 5.54
N LYS A 184 -22.91 1.52 6.48
CA LYS A 184 -23.44 2.27 7.61
C LYS A 184 -22.63 1.93 8.87
N ILE A 185 -22.14 2.95 9.55
CA ILE A 185 -21.41 2.83 10.82
C ILE A 185 -22.45 2.89 11.94
N ASP A 186 -22.59 1.80 12.67
CA ASP A 186 -23.57 1.68 13.75
C ASP A 186 -23.39 2.75 14.84
N ARG A 187 -24.52 3.20 15.40
CA ARG A 187 -24.59 4.22 16.45
C ARG A 187 -23.79 3.87 17.71
N SER A 188 -23.58 2.58 18.01
CA SER A 188 -22.78 2.17 19.18
C SER A 188 -21.32 2.60 19.07
N PHE A 189 -20.82 2.80 17.85
CA PHE A 189 -19.48 3.34 17.61
C PHE A 189 -19.42 4.86 17.67
N MET A 190 -20.54 5.57 17.39
CA MET A 190 -20.57 7.04 17.44
C MET A 190 -20.57 7.59 18.86
N LYS A 191 -21.17 6.86 19.80
CA LYS A 191 -21.27 7.32 21.18
C LYS A 191 -19.88 7.66 21.77
N GLU A 192 -19.73 8.91 22.23
CA GLU A 192 -18.52 9.45 22.88
C GLU A 192 -17.27 9.59 21.98
N ILE A 193 -17.39 9.55 20.65
CA ILE A 193 -16.28 10.00 19.79
C ILE A 193 -16.17 11.54 19.86
N PRO A 194 -14.96 12.13 19.89
CA PRO A 194 -13.64 11.53 19.68
C PRO A 194 -12.94 11.04 20.97
N TYR A 195 -13.60 11.09 22.13
CA TYR A 195 -12.95 10.84 23.43
C TYR A 195 -12.71 9.34 23.70
N HIS A 196 -13.51 8.47 23.08
CA HIS A 196 -13.34 7.03 23.19
C HIS A 196 -12.30 6.50 22.17
N LYS A 197 -11.05 6.27 22.63
CA LYS A 197 -9.91 5.89 21.77
C LYS A 197 -10.16 4.63 20.93
N LYS A 198 -10.84 3.61 21.50
CA LYS A 198 -11.11 2.35 20.80
C LYS A 198 -12.12 2.55 19.66
N ASN A 199 -13.25 3.19 19.95
CA ASN A 199 -14.29 3.48 18.94
C ASN A 199 -13.72 4.40 17.85
N SER A 200 -12.97 5.42 18.25
CA SER A 200 -12.30 6.33 17.30
C SER A 200 -11.33 5.60 16.37
N SER A 201 -10.66 4.54 16.83
CA SER A 201 -9.79 3.73 15.95
C SER A 201 -10.62 2.92 14.96
N ILE A 202 -11.64 2.20 15.46
CA ILE A 202 -12.52 1.35 14.64
C ILE A 202 -13.19 2.18 13.54
N VAL A 203 -13.77 3.32 13.88
CA VAL A 203 -14.44 4.20 12.92
C VAL A 203 -13.48 4.70 11.85
N LYS A 204 -12.23 5.05 12.20
CA LYS A 204 -11.21 5.44 11.21
C LYS A 204 -10.86 4.32 10.26
N ASP A 205 -10.67 3.12 10.79
CA ASP A 205 -10.33 1.93 10.01
C ASP A 205 -11.47 1.59 9.02
N ILE A 206 -12.73 1.72 9.46
CA ILE A 206 -13.91 1.54 8.61
C ILE A 206 -13.95 2.60 7.49
N ILE A 207 -13.75 3.88 7.84
CA ILE A 207 -13.77 4.98 6.87
C ILE A 207 -12.67 4.79 5.81
N GLU A 208 -11.45 4.49 6.25
CA GLU A 208 -10.31 4.28 5.35
C GLU A 208 -10.52 3.06 4.44
N MET A 209 -11.08 1.97 4.97
CA MET A 209 -11.47 0.82 4.16
C MET A 209 -12.47 1.22 3.07
N CYS A 210 -13.53 1.94 3.43
CA CYS A 210 -14.57 2.33 2.48
C CYS A 210 -14.03 3.24 1.39
N HIS A 211 -13.13 4.19 1.71
CA HIS A 211 -12.45 5.01 0.70
C HIS A 211 -11.63 4.18 -0.27
N ASN A 212 -10.88 3.18 0.23
CA ASN A 212 -10.07 2.30 -0.61
C ASN A 212 -10.93 1.41 -1.55
N LEU A 213 -12.18 1.14 -1.16
CA LEU A 213 -13.14 0.37 -1.94
C LEU A 213 -14.12 1.24 -2.76
N ASN A 214 -13.98 2.57 -2.72
CA ASN A 214 -14.92 3.54 -3.31
C ASN A 214 -16.38 3.32 -2.87
N LEU A 215 -16.60 3.05 -1.59
CA LEU A 215 -17.91 2.90 -0.97
C LEU A 215 -18.33 4.20 -0.28
N ASP A 216 -19.61 4.55 -0.41
CA ASP A 216 -20.22 5.61 0.39
C ASP A 216 -20.28 5.19 1.86
N ILE A 217 -20.18 6.16 2.78
CA ILE A 217 -20.19 5.91 4.22
C ILE A 217 -21.26 6.77 4.86
N VAL A 218 -22.11 6.15 5.68
CA VAL A 218 -23.10 6.84 6.52
C VAL A 218 -22.77 6.58 7.98
N ALA A 219 -22.65 7.62 8.78
CA ALA A 219 -22.53 7.48 10.24
C ALA A 219 -23.90 7.64 10.90
N GLU A 220 -24.28 6.69 11.74
CA GLU A 220 -25.58 6.70 12.44
C GLU A 220 -25.50 7.15 13.89
N GLY A 221 -26.61 7.69 14.39
CA GLY A 221 -26.69 8.13 15.78
C GLY A 221 -25.80 9.34 16.09
N VAL A 222 -25.63 10.23 15.11
CA VAL A 222 -24.90 11.49 15.32
C VAL A 222 -25.78 12.46 16.13
N GLU A 223 -25.30 12.83 17.31
CA GLU A 223 -25.98 13.63 18.32
C GLU A 223 -25.20 14.89 18.72
N THR A 224 -23.89 14.98 18.42
CA THR A 224 -23.03 16.10 18.87
C THR A 224 -22.25 16.78 17.75
N GLU A 225 -21.89 18.06 17.95
CA GLU A 225 -21.05 18.80 16.98
C GLU A 225 -19.63 18.19 16.89
N GLU A 226 -19.14 17.63 17.99
CA GLU A 226 -17.84 16.96 18.08
C GLU A 226 -17.77 15.71 17.19
N GLU A 227 -18.85 14.92 17.14
CA GLU A 227 -19.00 13.79 16.21
C GLU A 227 -18.94 14.24 14.75
N VAL A 228 -19.65 15.32 14.40
CA VAL A 228 -19.64 15.89 13.03
C VAL A 228 -18.24 16.33 12.62
N ILE A 229 -17.52 17.03 13.52
CA ILE A 229 -16.14 17.46 13.25
C ILE A 229 -15.26 16.24 13.04
N PHE A 230 -15.36 15.22 13.90
CA PHE A 230 -14.58 14.00 13.75
C PHE A 230 -14.84 13.35 12.39
N LEU A 231 -16.10 13.11 12.03
CA LEU A 231 -16.48 12.51 10.76
C LEU A 231 -15.95 13.31 9.56
N SER A 232 -16.08 14.64 9.61
CA SER A 232 -15.61 15.53 8.55
C SER A 232 -14.08 15.51 8.39
N LEU A 233 -13.33 15.43 9.50
CA LEU A 233 -11.86 15.34 9.48
C LEU A 233 -11.36 14.07 8.79
N TYR A 234 -12.12 12.96 8.93
CA TYR A 234 -11.81 11.71 8.28
C TYR A 234 -12.55 11.53 6.94
N GLN A 235 -13.22 12.57 6.42
CA GLN A 235 -13.92 12.55 5.12
C GLN A 235 -15.05 11.50 5.05
N CYS A 236 -15.75 11.27 6.16
CA CYS A 236 -17.09 10.66 6.12
C CYS A 236 -18.09 11.75 5.71
N THR A 237 -18.80 11.53 4.60
CA THR A 237 -19.59 12.59 3.95
C THR A 237 -21.07 12.54 4.30
N ILE A 238 -21.62 11.42 4.79
CA ILE A 238 -23.05 11.31 5.10
C ILE A 238 -23.23 10.98 6.58
N ALA A 239 -24.22 11.61 7.21
CA ALA A 239 -24.60 11.35 8.60
C ALA A 239 -26.12 11.29 8.79
N GLN A 240 -26.52 10.50 9.78
CA GLN A 240 -27.89 10.37 10.26
C GLN A 240 -27.89 10.45 11.79
N GLY A 241 -28.80 11.23 12.35
CA GLY A 241 -28.95 11.31 13.80
C GLY A 241 -29.75 12.51 14.28
N PHE A 242 -30.02 12.55 15.57
CA PHE A 242 -30.92 13.53 16.18
C PHE A 242 -30.37 14.95 16.17
N LEU A 243 -29.06 15.12 15.95
CA LEU A 243 -28.48 16.44 15.70
C LEU A 243 -29.06 17.11 14.44
N PHE A 244 -29.49 16.33 13.45
CA PHE A 244 -30.00 16.85 12.18
C PHE A 244 -31.50 16.67 12.02
N GLY A 245 -32.03 15.50 12.39
CA GLY A 245 -33.45 15.18 12.22
C GLY A 245 -33.86 13.87 12.89
N HIS A 246 -35.03 13.90 13.52
CA HIS A 246 -35.68 12.70 14.05
C HIS A 246 -36.42 11.93 12.95
N PRO A 247 -36.75 10.65 13.17
CA PRO A 247 -37.72 9.94 12.35
C PRO A 247 -39.08 10.66 12.35
N MET A 248 -39.64 10.90 11.17
CA MET A 248 -40.86 11.69 10.97
C MET A 248 -41.91 10.93 10.14
N LEU A 249 -43.19 11.23 10.33
CA LEU A 249 -44.24 10.72 9.45
C LEU A 249 -44.13 11.33 8.05
N ALA A 250 -44.68 10.65 7.06
CA ALA A 250 -44.58 11.10 5.66
C ALA A 250 -45.07 12.54 5.42
N GLU A 251 -46.13 12.96 6.11
CA GLU A 251 -46.71 14.30 6.00
C GLU A 251 -45.87 15.36 6.73
N GLU A 252 -45.15 14.96 7.77
CA GLU A 252 -44.22 15.82 8.50
C GLU A 252 -42.95 16.01 7.68
N THR A 253 -42.43 14.95 7.06
CA THR A 253 -41.30 15.02 6.12
C THR A 253 -41.56 16.04 5.01
N GLU A 254 -42.77 16.06 4.43
CA GLU A 254 -43.13 17.03 3.39
C GLU A 254 -43.06 18.50 3.85
N LYS A 255 -43.25 18.76 5.14
CA LYS A 255 -43.27 20.11 5.71
C LYS A 255 -41.90 20.52 6.25
N GLU A 256 -41.22 19.60 6.92
CA GLU A 256 -40.05 19.90 7.75
C GLU A 256 -38.72 19.63 7.06
N ILE A 257 -38.68 18.90 5.94
CA ILE A 257 -37.39 18.52 5.33
C ILE A 257 -36.52 19.73 4.95
N SER A 258 -37.14 20.81 4.46
CA SER A 258 -36.43 22.06 4.17
C SER A 258 -35.92 22.75 5.44
N THR A 259 -36.66 22.65 6.55
CA THR A 259 -36.21 23.15 7.86
C THR A 259 -34.99 22.37 8.33
N CYS A 260 -35.01 21.04 8.21
CA CYS A 260 -33.88 20.18 8.55
C CYS A 260 -32.65 20.48 7.69
N GLU A 261 -32.79 20.62 6.36
CA GLU A 261 -31.67 21.03 5.49
C GLU A 261 -31.07 22.37 5.91
N ASN A 262 -31.91 23.37 6.21
CA ASN A 262 -31.44 24.68 6.67
C ASN A 262 -30.70 24.58 8.01
N HIS A 263 -31.19 23.74 8.92
CA HIS A 263 -30.51 23.48 10.19
C HIS A 263 -29.15 22.81 9.97
N ALA A 264 -29.08 21.77 9.15
CA ALA A 264 -27.86 21.05 8.81
C ALA A 264 -26.83 21.98 8.13
N MET A 265 -27.25 22.76 7.14
CA MET A 265 -26.40 23.75 6.47
C MET A 265 -25.83 24.78 7.44
N SER A 266 -26.66 25.33 8.33
CA SER A 266 -26.22 26.31 9.34
C SER A 266 -25.23 25.69 10.34
N LEU A 267 -25.49 24.45 10.77
CA LEU A 267 -24.59 23.69 11.64
C LEU A 267 -23.23 23.48 10.95
N ILE A 268 -23.21 22.93 9.75
CA ILE A 268 -21.97 22.65 8.99
C ILE A 268 -21.17 23.94 8.78
N TYR A 269 -21.83 25.04 8.37
CA TYR A 269 -21.19 26.33 8.18
C TYR A 269 -20.56 26.87 9.47
N ARG A 270 -21.22 26.73 10.63
CA ARG A 270 -20.63 27.11 11.93
C ARG A 270 -19.42 26.26 12.32
N LEU A 271 -19.39 25.00 11.87
CA LEU A 271 -18.31 24.06 12.19
C LEU A 271 -17.12 24.15 11.22
N GLU A 272 -17.29 24.80 10.07
CA GLU A 272 -16.28 24.87 9.00
C GLU A 272 -14.92 25.36 9.51
N ASP A 273 -14.87 26.42 10.31
CA ASP A 273 -13.62 26.92 10.92
C ASP A 273 -12.97 25.88 11.84
N ARG A 274 -13.77 25.18 12.67
CA ARG A 274 -13.27 24.13 13.57
C ARG A 274 -12.73 22.93 12.78
N ILE A 275 -13.42 22.53 11.71
CA ILE A 275 -13.01 21.45 10.81
C ILE A 275 -11.71 21.84 10.09
N ASN A 276 -11.63 23.04 9.53
CA ASN A 276 -10.44 23.54 8.83
C ASN A 276 -9.23 23.63 9.76
N LEU A 277 -9.40 24.16 10.98
CA LEU A 277 -8.35 24.17 12.00
C LEU A 277 -7.93 22.76 12.42
N GLY A 278 -8.87 21.83 12.57
CA GLY A 278 -8.59 20.44 12.88
C GLY A 278 -7.82 19.73 11.76
N SER A 279 -8.21 19.97 10.50
CA SER A 279 -7.59 19.39 9.31
C SER A 279 -6.16 19.92 9.12
N ALA A 280 -5.96 21.21 9.32
CA ALA A 280 -4.62 21.83 9.31
C ALA A 280 -3.70 21.20 10.36
N LYS A 281 -4.18 21.06 11.62
CA LYS A 281 -3.42 20.38 12.69
C LYS A 281 -3.13 18.92 12.38
N MET A 282 -4.09 18.20 11.81
CA MET A 282 -3.91 16.79 11.44
C MET A 282 -2.86 16.64 10.33
N ASN A 283 -2.89 17.50 9.32
CA ASN A 283 -1.90 17.52 8.25
C ASN A 283 -0.51 17.94 8.76
N GLU A 284 -0.44 18.90 9.68
CA GLU A 284 0.79 19.30 10.36
C GLU A 284 1.40 18.10 11.12
N HIS A 285 0.62 17.40 11.94
CA HIS A 285 1.10 16.20 12.63
C HIS A 285 1.52 15.05 11.69
N ARG A 286 0.80 14.84 10.59
CA ARG A 286 1.20 13.86 9.55
C ARG A 286 2.53 14.25 8.92
N PHE A 287 2.70 15.52 8.57
CA PHE A 287 3.95 16.04 8.02
C PHE A 287 5.10 15.92 9.03
N GLU A 288 4.90 16.32 10.28
CA GLU A 288 5.90 16.18 11.35
C GLU A 288 6.32 14.72 11.53
N SER A 289 5.37 13.78 11.51
CA SER A 289 5.65 12.35 11.64
C SER A 289 6.50 11.85 10.47
N LEU A 290 6.09 12.11 9.23
CA LEU A 290 6.84 11.70 8.03
C LEU A 290 8.22 12.35 7.98
N PHE A 291 8.31 13.64 8.31
CA PHE A 291 9.55 14.40 8.35
C PHE A 291 10.51 13.83 9.40
N ASN A 292 10.03 13.60 10.63
CA ASN A 292 10.86 13.14 11.74
C ASN A 292 11.24 11.65 11.66
N GLN A 293 10.41 10.81 11.04
CA GLN A 293 10.68 9.38 10.89
C GLN A 293 11.42 9.01 9.60
N ASN A 294 11.65 9.96 8.69
CA ASN A 294 12.40 9.70 7.47
C ASN A 294 13.85 9.30 7.79
N PRO A 295 14.35 8.14 7.29
CA PRO A 295 15.73 7.73 7.51
C PRO A 295 16.75 8.61 6.77
N ASP A 296 16.35 9.24 5.66
CA ASP A 296 17.18 10.18 4.92
C ASP A 296 17.15 11.57 5.56
N LEU A 297 18.17 12.38 5.30
CA LEU A 297 18.21 13.76 5.79
C LEU A 297 17.26 14.62 4.97
N VAL A 298 16.25 15.16 5.63
CA VAL A 298 15.24 16.03 5.03
C VAL A 298 15.40 17.42 5.62
N CYS A 299 15.58 18.42 4.75
CA CYS A 299 15.75 19.80 5.18
C CYS A 299 15.06 20.78 4.22
N SER A 300 14.82 21.97 4.72
CA SER A 300 14.42 23.10 3.89
C SER A 300 15.29 24.31 4.18
N PHE A 301 15.48 25.16 3.18
CA PHE A 301 16.28 26.36 3.28
C PHE A 301 15.62 27.53 2.55
N GLY A 302 15.85 28.72 3.09
CA GLY A 302 15.34 29.97 2.55
C GLY A 302 16.15 30.42 1.33
N LEU A 303 15.65 31.46 0.65
CA LEU A 303 16.35 32.08 -0.48
C LEU A 303 17.72 32.67 -0.11
N ASN A 304 17.96 32.88 1.19
CA ASN A 304 19.23 33.33 1.76
C ASN A 304 20.20 32.17 2.08
N ARG A 305 19.92 30.94 1.60
CA ARG A 305 20.69 29.71 1.83
C ARG A 305 20.73 29.22 3.28
N LYS A 306 19.94 29.81 4.17
CA LYS A 306 19.88 29.39 5.57
C LYS A 306 18.90 28.26 5.78
N PHE A 307 19.23 27.30 6.64
CA PHE A 307 18.31 26.25 7.06
C PHE A 307 17.08 26.85 7.75
N LEU A 308 15.90 26.49 7.25
CA LEU A 308 14.59 26.78 7.84
C LEU A 308 14.09 25.61 8.68
N SER A 309 14.32 24.38 8.21
CA SER A 309 14.01 23.15 8.95
C SER A 309 14.99 22.04 8.60
N VAL A 310 15.19 21.10 9.53
CA VAL A 310 15.93 19.86 9.32
C VAL A 310 15.42 18.76 10.24
N ASN A 311 15.27 17.54 9.71
CA ASN A 311 14.77 16.41 10.48
C ASN A 311 15.86 15.80 11.40
N PRO A 312 15.49 14.94 12.37
CA PRO A 312 16.44 14.35 13.32
C PRO A 312 17.50 13.45 12.66
N ALA A 313 17.33 13.05 11.40
CA ALA A 313 18.32 12.25 10.68
C ALA A 313 19.69 12.96 10.56
N ILE A 314 19.72 14.30 10.63
CA ILE A 314 20.99 15.06 10.64
C ILE A 314 21.90 14.71 11.82
N GLU A 315 21.32 14.37 12.98
CA GLU A 315 22.10 13.95 14.15
C GLU A 315 22.78 12.61 13.90
N LYS A 316 22.09 11.70 13.22
CA LYS A 316 22.62 10.36 12.91
C LYS A 316 23.62 10.38 11.76
N ILE A 317 23.34 11.16 10.72
CA ILE A 317 24.13 11.17 9.47
C ILE A 317 25.33 12.12 9.58
N LEU A 318 25.16 13.33 10.13
CA LEU A 318 26.21 14.35 10.19
C LEU A 318 26.70 14.66 11.62
N GLY A 319 26.04 14.16 12.67
CA GLY A 319 26.45 14.35 14.06
C GLY A 319 26.12 15.72 14.66
N TYR A 320 25.42 16.59 13.91
CA TYR A 320 24.98 17.90 14.39
C TYR A 320 23.57 17.82 14.97
N LYS A 321 23.32 18.53 16.08
CA LYS A 321 21.96 18.68 16.60
C LYS A 321 21.14 19.56 15.66
N SER A 322 19.88 19.22 15.45
CA SER A 322 19.00 19.98 14.54
C SER A 322 19.00 21.48 14.88
N GLN A 323 18.94 21.83 16.17
CA GLN A 323 18.93 23.24 16.63
C GLN A 323 20.22 24.01 16.32
N ASP A 324 21.37 23.33 16.28
CA ASP A 324 22.67 23.96 16.01
C ASP A 324 22.84 24.27 14.52
N VAL A 325 22.02 23.67 13.66
CA VAL A 325 22.09 23.79 12.19
C VAL A 325 21.11 24.84 11.67
N LEU A 326 19.98 25.04 12.36
CA LEU A 326 18.99 26.04 11.98
C LEU A 326 19.63 27.43 11.87
N ASN A 327 19.21 28.21 10.87
CA ASN A 327 19.71 29.56 10.55
C ASN A 327 21.19 29.67 10.11
N ASN A 328 21.94 28.56 10.04
CA ASN A 328 23.26 28.55 9.42
C ASN A 328 23.15 28.42 7.90
N ASP A 329 24.16 28.93 7.19
CA ASP A 329 24.26 28.80 5.73
C ASP A 329 24.60 27.34 5.36
N ILE A 330 23.88 26.75 4.41
CA ILE A 330 24.12 25.39 3.94
C ILE A 330 25.56 25.18 3.45
N MET A 331 26.22 26.22 2.94
CA MET A 331 27.58 26.15 2.40
C MET A 331 28.62 25.75 3.44
N SER A 332 28.39 25.96 4.74
CA SER A 332 29.35 25.58 5.78
C SER A 332 29.42 24.08 6.05
N PHE A 333 28.46 23.31 5.53
CA PHE A 333 28.37 21.86 5.72
C PHE A 333 28.80 21.07 4.48
N ILE A 334 29.11 21.76 3.38
CA ILE A 334 29.46 21.16 2.09
C ILE A 334 30.98 21.16 1.95
N TYR A 335 31.52 20.05 1.43
CA TYR A 335 32.94 19.97 1.11
C TYR A 335 33.34 21.00 0.06
N SER A 336 34.51 21.64 0.23
CA SER A 336 34.89 22.85 -0.52
C SER A 336 34.86 22.70 -2.03
N GLU A 337 35.17 21.51 -2.57
CA GLU A 337 35.14 21.24 -4.02
C GLU A 337 33.72 21.14 -4.58
N ASP A 338 32.74 20.80 -3.75
CA ASP A 338 31.36 20.52 -4.19
C ASP A 338 30.47 21.79 -4.10
N ILE A 339 30.95 22.86 -3.46
CA ILE A 339 30.25 24.15 -3.32
C ILE A 339 29.77 24.69 -4.67
N GLY A 340 30.60 24.61 -5.71
CA GLY A 340 30.25 25.12 -7.04
C GLY A 340 29.06 24.40 -7.67
N ILE A 341 28.97 23.08 -7.49
CA ILE A 341 27.86 22.27 -8.01
C ILE A 341 26.57 22.59 -7.25
N VAL A 342 26.66 22.74 -5.92
CA VAL A 342 25.52 23.09 -5.08
C VAL A 342 24.98 24.48 -5.42
N ASP A 343 25.85 25.48 -5.59
CA ASP A 343 25.43 26.84 -5.92
C ASP A 343 24.76 26.91 -7.30
N GLN A 344 25.25 26.15 -8.28
CA GLN A 344 24.58 26.00 -9.58
C GLN A 344 23.21 25.34 -9.47
N CYS A 345 23.09 24.28 -8.66
CA CYS A 345 21.84 23.59 -8.40
C CYS A 345 20.82 24.54 -7.75
N PHE A 346 21.23 25.25 -6.69
CA PHE A 346 20.42 26.23 -5.98
C PHE A 346 19.89 27.30 -6.92
N ASN A 347 20.77 27.92 -7.72
CA ASN A 347 20.39 28.96 -8.67
C ASN A 347 19.41 28.44 -9.75
N LYS A 348 19.61 27.23 -10.29
CA LYS A 348 18.69 26.64 -11.26
C LYS A 348 17.26 26.50 -10.71
N ILE A 349 17.13 26.06 -9.47
CA ILE A 349 15.83 25.91 -8.80
C ILE A 349 15.16 27.26 -8.58
N LEU A 350 15.93 28.30 -8.24
CA LEU A 350 15.41 29.67 -8.10
C LEU A 350 14.86 30.26 -9.41
N TYR A 351 15.45 29.91 -10.55
CA TYR A 351 14.94 30.32 -11.87
C TYR A 351 13.80 29.42 -12.39
N GLY A 352 13.23 28.57 -11.54
CA GLY A 352 12.03 27.77 -11.84
C GLY A 352 12.31 26.45 -12.57
N ASN A 353 13.57 26.07 -12.75
CA ASN A 353 13.95 24.81 -13.39
C ASN A 353 14.09 23.68 -12.37
N ASN A 354 13.62 22.49 -12.72
CA ASN A 354 13.91 21.29 -11.92
C ASN A 354 15.41 20.95 -12.03
N SER A 355 16.03 20.60 -10.90
CA SER A 355 17.39 20.08 -10.89
C SER A 355 17.38 18.55 -10.85
N LYS A 356 18.33 17.93 -11.54
CA LYS A 356 18.59 16.48 -11.38
C LYS A 356 19.25 16.24 -10.01
N PRO A 357 19.15 15.02 -9.45
CA PRO A 357 19.91 14.67 -8.27
C PRO A 357 21.41 14.92 -8.48
N ILE A 358 22.07 15.44 -7.46
CA ILE A 358 23.51 15.72 -7.46
C ILE A 358 24.21 14.89 -6.40
N ASP A 359 25.41 14.41 -6.70
CA ASP A 359 26.27 13.76 -5.71
C ASP A 359 27.22 14.79 -5.11
N ILE A 360 27.23 14.90 -3.79
CA ILE A 360 28.07 15.85 -3.04
C ILE A 360 28.61 15.18 -1.77
N ARG A 361 29.66 15.76 -1.21
CA ARG A 361 30.21 15.38 0.09
C ARG A 361 29.81 16.40 1.14
N LEU A 362 29.18 15.93 2.20
CA LEU A 362 28.88 16.71 3.38
C LEU A 362 29.93 16.44 4.46
N ILE A 363 30.15 17.44 5.31
CA ILE A 363 31.14 17.38 6.39
C ILE A 363 30.42 16.92 7.66
N HIS A 364 30.86 15.80 8.23
CA HIS A 364 30.44 15.32 9.54
C HIS A 364 31.04 16.18 10.65
N LYS A 365 30.37 16.30 11.81
CA LYS A 365 30.86 17.09 12.96
C LYS A 365 32.25 16.72 13.45
N GLN A 366 32.68 15.47 13.23
CA GLN A 366 34.01 14.97 13.59
C GLN A 366 35.08 15.24 12.51
N GLY A 367 34.69 15.79 11.36
CA GLY A 367 35.58 16.12 10.23
C GLY A 367 35.57 15.11 9.08
N ASP A 368 34.90 13.96 9.24
CA ASP A 368 34.78 12.95 8.18
C ASP A 368 33.87 13.41 7.03
N LEU A 369 34.10 12.85 5.85
CA LEU A 369 33.25 13.10 4.68
C LEU A 369 32.14 12.05 4.59
N VAL A 370 30.91 12.54 4.42
CA VAL A 370 29.72 11.73 4.15
C VAL A 370 29.32 11.95 2.70
N TYR A 371 29.27 10.88 1.92
CA TYR A 371 28.86 10.93 0.52
C TYR A 371 27.34 10.93 0.43
N CYS A 372 26.78 11.94 -0.22
CA CYS A 372 25.34 12.14 -0.28
C CYS A 372 24.84 12.31 -1.70
N ASN A 373 23.70 11.69 -2.01
CA ASN A 373 22.90 12.00 -3.18
C ASN A 373 21.77 12.94 -2.78
N VAL A 374 21.69 14.10 -3.42
CA VAL A 374 20.80 15.20 -3.03
C VAL A 374 19.79 15.49 -4.11
N THR A 375 18.52 15.42 -3.73
CA THR A 375 17.39 15.81 -4.58
C THR A 375 16.70 17.02 -3.97
N SER A 376 16.52 18.07 -4.76
CA SER A 376 16.00 19.36 -4.28
C SER A 376 14.81 19.84 -5.11
N PHE A 377 13.81 20.42 -4.44
CA PHE A 377 12.54 20.87 -5.00
C PHE A 377 12.22 22.30 -4.53
N PRO A 378 11.63 23.16 -5.37
CA PRO A 378 11.23 24.51 -4.95
C PRO A 378 9.99 24.47 -4.06
N ILE A 379 9.99 25.25 -2.98
CA ILE A 379 8.81 25.53 -2.15
C ILE A 379 8.11 26.76 -2.72
N ARG A 380 6.87 26.62 -3.17
CA ARG A 380 6.08 27.67 -3.81
C ARG A 380 4.90 28.10 -2.95
N LEU A 381 4.70 29.42 -2.82
CA LEU A 381 3.47 30.04 -2.35
C LEU A 381 2.85 30.80 -3.53
N GLY A 382 1.81 30.21 -4.14
CA GLY A 382 1.27 30.67 -5.41
C GLY A 382 2.31 30.54 -6.54
N GLN A 383 2.56 31.63 -7.27
CA GLN A 383 3.60 31.66 -8.33
C GLN A 383 5.01 32.01 -7.81
N ARG A 384 5.16 32.29 -6.51
CA ARG A 384 6.43 32.75 -5.93
C ARG A 384 7.17 31.60 -5.24
N ILE A 385 8.45 31.43 -5.55
CA ILE A 385 9.34 30.53 -4.81
C ILE A 385 9.76 31.23 -3.51
N VAL A 386 9.59 30.55 -2.38
CA VAL A 386 9.89 31.09 -1.04
C VAL A 386 10.99 30.31 -0.32
N GLY A 387 11.38 29.15 -0.85
CA GLY A 387 12.45 28.34 -0.32
C GLY A 387 12.68 27.12 -1.19
N ILE A 388 13.54 26.23 -0.72
CA ILE A 388 13.86 24.96 -1.38
C ILE A 388 13.83 23.87 -0.32
N TYR A 389 13.22 22.76 -0.67
CA TYR A 389 13.14 21.53 0.11
C TYR A 389 14.13 20.52 -0.49
N SER A 390 14.89 19.82 0.33
CA SER A 390 15.87 18.82 -0.12
C SER A 390 15.78 17.53 0.68
N VAL A 391 15.93 16.42 -0.04
CA VAL A 391 16.13 15.07 0.51
C VAL A 391 17.55 14.65 0.17
N ILE A 392 18.30 14.26 1.19
CA ILE A 392 19.73 14.00 1.15
C ILE A 392 19.93 12.56 1.66
N LYS A 393 20.26 11.66 0.73
CA LYS A 393 20.47 10.24 1.01
C LYS A 393 21.96 9.96 1.22
N ASP A 394 22.30 9.31 2.33
CA ASP A 394 23.68 8.85 2.58
C ASP A 394 24.00 7.61 1.73
N VAL A 395 25.06 7.71 0.93
CA VAL A 395 25.58 6.66 0.03
C VAL A 395 27.03 6.29 0.36
N THR A 396 27.53 6.67 1.54
CA THR A 396 28.93 6.45 1.97
C THR A 396 29.34 4.99 1.95
N SER A 397 28.52 4.10 2.52
CA SER A 397 28.81 2.66 2.55
C SER A 397 28.87 2.04 1.16
N GLN A 398 27.98 2.47 0.26
CA GLN A 398 27.97 2.02 -1.13
C GLN A 398 29.24 2.47 -1.85
N LYS A 399 29.64 3.74 -1.69
CA LYS A 399 30.86 4.28 -2.30
C LYS A 399 32.13 3.58 -1.85
N LYS A 400 32.26 3.29 -0.55
CA LYS A 400 33.41 2.54 0.00
C LYS A 400 33.51 1.12 -0.55
N LEU A 401 32.37 0.43 -0.75
CA LEU A 401 32.34 -0.91 -1.33
C LEU A 401 32.77 -0.90 -2.81
N GLU A 402 32.30 0.08 -3.58
CA GLU A 402 32.71 0.27 -4.98
C GLU A 402 34.22 0.51 -5.11
N GLU A 403 34.78 1.38 -4.25
CA GLU A 403 36.22 1.69 -4.25
C GLU A 403 37.08 0.47 -3.85
N ALA A 404 36.70 -0.24 -2.79
CA ALA A 404 37.43 -1.42 -2.32
C ALA A 404 37.45 -2.56 -3.37
N LEU A 405 36.34 -2.77 -4.08
CA LEU A 405 36.26 -3.74 -5.16
C LEU A 405 37.22 -3.37 -6.30
N HIS A 406 37.24 -2.10 -6.68
CA HIS A 406 38.10 -1.61 -7.76
C HIS A 406 39.60 -1.73 -7.41
N GLU A 407 39.98 -1.41 -6.17
CA GLU A 407 41.36 -1.56 -5.70
C GLU A 407 41.80 -3.04 -5.68
N SER A 408 40.92 -3.93 -5.22
CA SER A 408 41.16 -5.37 -5.23
C SER A 408 41.42 -5.89 -6.65
N GLN A 409 40.57 -5.53 -7.62
CA GLN A 409 40.75 -5.90 -9.03
C GLN A 409 42.08 -5.41 -9.61
N ARG A 410 42.47 -4.17 -9.31
CA ARG A 410 43.74 -3.59 -9.78
C ARG A 410 44.95 -4.32 -9.21
N LYS A 411 44.90 -4.73 -7.94
CA LYS A 411 45.97 -5.47 -7.27
C LYS A 411 46.19 -6.85 -7.89
N TYR A 412 45.13 -7.59 -8.22
CA TYR A 412 45.23 -8.88 -8.88
C TYR A 412 45.93 -8.80 -10.24
N LYS A 413 45.65 -7.76 -11.04
CA LYS A 413 46.28 -7.56 -12.36
C LYS A 413 47.80 -7.37 -12.29
N LEU A 414 48.29 -6.58 -11.34
CA LEU A 414 49.74 -6.32 -11.19
C LEU A 414 50.54 -7.53 -10.71
N LEU A 415 49.91 -8.42 -9.94
CA LEU A 415 50.54 -9.64 -9.43
C LEU A 415 50.80 -10.65 -10.55
N THR A 416 49.86 -10.81 -11.50
CA THR A 416 50.00 -11.78 -12.58
C THR A 416 50.94 -11.33 -13.70
N GLU A 417 51.11 -10.01 -13.90
CA GLU A 417 51.98 -9.44 -14.95
C GLU A 417 53.50 -9.61 -14.67
N ASN A 418 53.92 -9.83 -13.41
CA ASN A 418 55.34 -9.92 -13.03
C ASN A 418 55.84 -11.34 -12.71
N MET A 419 55.03 -12.38 -12.95
CA MET A 419 55.43 -13.78 -12.69
C MET A 419 56.14 -14.38 -13.91
N SER A 420 57.29 -15.02 -13.71
CA SER A 420 58.00 -15.75 -14.78
C SER A 420 57.34 -17.07 -15.16
N ASP A 421 56.57 -17.66 -14.23
CA ASP A 421 55.79 -18.87 -14.47
C ASP A 421 54.51 -18.52 -15.25
N LEU A 422 54.11 -19.41 -16.16
CA LEU A 422 52.89 -19.28 -16.96
C LEU A 422 51.71 -19.83 -16.16
N LEU A 423 50.68 -19.02 -15.96
CA LEU A 423 49.47 -19.41 -15.25
C LEU A 423 48.31 -19.55 -16.22
N SER A 424 47.69 -20.72 -16.27
CA SER A 424 46.48 -20.95 -17.07
C SER A 424 45.38 -21.54 -16.20
N LEU A 425 44.16 -21.02 -16.33
CA LEU A 425 42.98 -21.65 -15.74
C LEU A 425 42.32 -22.52 -16.80
N VAL A 426 42.21 -23.81 -16.54
CA VAL A 426 41.68 -24.80 -17.47
C VAL A 426 40.41 -25.41 -16.90
N ARG A 427 39.34 -25.42 -17.70
CA ARG A 427 38.07 -26.04 -17.30
C ARG A 427 38.18 -27.56 -17.27
N ALA A 428 37.18 -28.21 -16.68
CA ALA A 428 37.10 -29.67 -16.61
C ALA A 428 37.10 -30.38 -17.98
N ASP A 429 36.72 -29.68 -19.07
CA ASP A 429 36.74 -30.21 -20.43
C ASP A 429 38.04 -29.89 -21.20
N GLY A 430 39.04 -29.32 -20.54
CA GLY A 430 40.36 -29.05 -21.11
C GLY A 430 40.48 -27.71 -21.85
N VAL A 431 39.43 -26.88 -21.84
CA VAL A 431 39.46 -25.56 -22.47
C VAL A 431 40.13 -24.54 -21.54
N ILE A 432 41.10 -23.78 -22.06
CA ILE A 432 41.76 -22.69 -21.34
C ILE A 432 40.78 -21.50 -21.23
N GLN A 433 40.46 -21.10 -20.01
CA GLN A 433 39.58 -19.96 -19.71
C GLN A 433 40.35 -18.66 -19.48
N TYR A 434 41.57 -18.76 -18.96
CA TYR A 434 42.44 -17.63 -18.69
C TYR A 434 43.89 -18.03 -18.93
N ALA A 435 44.69 -17.15 -19.52
CA ALA A 435 46.13 -17.28 -19.62
C ALA A 435 46.82 -15.99 -19.12
N SER A 436 47.85 -16.13 -18.29
CA SER A 436 48.61 -14.96 -17.80
C SER A 436 49.38 -14.26 -18.93
N PRO A 437 49.62 -12.94 -18.83
CA PRO A 437 50.44 -12.20 -19.80
C PRO A 437 51.83 -12.80 -20.06
N SER A 438 52.39 -13.55 -19.10
CA SER A 438 53.68 -14.25 -19.23
C SER A 438 53.74 -15.24 -20.39
N HIS A 439 52.60 -15.71 -20.92
CA HIS A 439 52.56 -16.54 -22.13
C HIS A 439 53.13 -15.80 -23.35
N GLU A 440 52.90 -14.48 -23.46
CA GLU A 440 53.43 -13.67 -24.56
C GLU A 440 54.95 -13.48 -24.43
N THR A 441 55.43 -13.31 -23.19
CA THR A 441 56.86 -13.11 -22.92
C THR A 441 57.68 -14.40 -23.04
N VAL A 442 57.16 -15.54 -22.56
CA VAL A 442 57.91 -16.81 -22.48
C VAL A 442 57.71 -17.67 -23.74
N LEU A 443 56.49 -17.74 -24.28
CA LEU A 443 56.19 -18.57 -25.46
C LEU A 443 56.01 -17.74 -26.75
N GLY A 444 55.97 -16.41 -26.67
CA GLY A 444 55.69 -15.56 -27.82
C GLY A 444 54.22 -15.57 -28.26
N GLU A 445 53.32 -16.14 -27.45
CA GLU A 445 51.92 -16.34 -27.80
C GLU A 445 51.00 -15.37 -27.04
N ASN A 446 50.13 -14.65 -27.76
CA ASN A 446 49.20 -13.72 -27.14
C ASN A 446 48.13 -14.47 -26.32
N PRO A 447 47.93 -14.15 -25.03
CA PRO A 447 46.95 -14.84 -24.16
C PRO A 447 45.54 -14.92 -24.75
N ASN A 448 45.08 -13.88 -25.46
CA ASN A 448 43.75 -13.87 -26.07
C ASN A 448 43.58 -14.92 -27.19
N PHE A 449 44.68 -15.39 -27.77
CA PHE A 449 44.66 -16.45 -28.80
C PHE A 449 44.76 -17.86 -28.19
N ILE A 450 45.20 -17.95 -26.94
CA ILE A 450 45.30 -19.19 -26.15
C ILE A 450 43.95 -19.49 -25.48
N GLU A 451 43.31 -18.44 -24.96
CA GLU A 451 41.99 -18.53 -24.35
C GLU A 451 40.95 -19.09 -25.33
N GLY A 452 40.14 -20.04 -24.86
CA GLY A 452 39.12 -20.74 -25.64
C GLY A 452 39.60 -21.98 -26.39
N LYS A 453 40.91 -22.28 -26.41
CA LYS A 453 41.47 -23.50 -27.02
C LYS A 453 41.70 -24.62 -26.03
N SER A 454 41.92 -25.82 -26.54
CA SER A 454 42.30 -26.97 -25.73
C SER A 454 43.75 -26.82 -25.30
N PHE A 455 44.06 -27.07 -24.02
CA PHE A 455 45.46 -27.05 -23.57
C PHE A 455 46.34 -28.08 -24.30
N LEU A 456 45.74 -29.17 -24.80
CA LEU A 456 46.44 -30.21 -25.56
C LEU A 456 46.93 -29.70 -26.92
N ASP A 457 46.33 -28.65 -27.46
CA ASP A 457 46.76 -28.05 -28.74
C ASP A 457 48.18 -27.46 -28.63
N PHE A 458 48.62 -27.17 -27.41
CA PHE A 458 49.92 -26.57 -27.08
C PHE A 458 50.96 -27.60 -26.60
N VAL A 459 50.64 -28.89 -26.63
CA VAL A 459 51.53 -29.99 -26.19
C VAL A 459 52.11 -30.71 -27.40
N PHE A 460 53.40 -31.02 -27.36
CA PHE A 460 54.09 -31.76 -28.42
C PHE A 460 53.48 -33.15 -28.62
N SER A 461 53.33 -33.57 -29.87
CA SER A 461 52.53 -34.75 -30.26
C SER A 461 52.86 -36.06 -29.50
N GLU A 462 54.12 -36.29 -29.13
CA GLU A 462 54.55 -37.46 -28.36
C GLU A 462 54.13 -37.41 -26.88
N ASP A 463 53.91 -36.21 -26.34
CA ASP A 463 53.59 -35.98 -24.92
C ASP A 463 52.07 -35.82 -24.68
N VAL A 464 51.25 -35.69 -25.75
CA VAL A 464 49.80 -35.46 -25.68
C VAL A 464 49.07 -36.55 -24.89
N GLU A 465 49.33 -37.84 -25.15
CA GLU A 465 48.63 -38.93 -24.45
C GLU A 465 48.99 -38.97 -22.96
N ARG A 466 50.23 -38.61 -22.60
CA ARG A 466 50.66 -38.51 -21.21
C ARG A 466 49.99 -37.34 -20.50
N ALA A 467 49.94 -36.18 -21.16
CA ALA A 467 49.28 -34.98 -20.64
C ALA A 467 47.77 -35.20 -20.44
N LYS A 468 47.13 -35.89 -21.38
CA LYS A 468 45.71 -36.25 -21.30
C LYS A 468 45.42 -37.21 -20.15
N GLU A 469 46.29 -38.19 -19.89
CA GLU A 469 46.13 -39.11 -18.77
C GLU A 469 46.32 -38.41 -17.42
N GLU A 470 47.37 -37.60 -17.25
CA GLU A 470 47.54 -36.83 -16.01
C GLU A 470 46.39 -35.84 -15.77
N PHE A 471 45.86 -35.21 -16.82
CA PHE A 471 44.67 -34.36 -16.71
C PHE A 471 43.44 -35.16 -16.22
N ARG A 472 43.19 -36.35 -16.79
CA ARG A 472 42.13 -37.24 -16.34
C ARG A 472 42.33 -37.66 -14.87
N GLN A 473 43.58 -37.91 -14.46
CA GLN A 473 43.91 -38.22 -13.08
C GLN A 473 43.56 -37.04 -12.14
N ILE A 474 43.87 -35.79 -12.51
CA ILE A 474 43.46 -34.60 -11.72
C ILE A 474 41.94 -34.53 -11.56
N LEU A 475 41.18 -34.75 -12.64
CA LEU A 475 39.71 -34.73 -12.61
C LEU A 475 39.15 -35.81 -11.67
N ASN A 476 39.73 -37.00 -11.70
CA ASN A 476 39.26 -38.15 -10.93
C ASN A 476 39.66 -38.08 -9.45
N THR A 477 40.92 -37.76 -9.16
CA THR A 477 41.44 -37.79 -7.79
C THR A 477 41.26 -36.47 -7.06
N LYS A 478 41.05 -35.36 -7.78
CA LYS A 478 41.07 -34.00 -7.25
C LYS A 478 42.37 -33.70 -6.48
N GLN A 479 43.48 -34.32 -6.87
CA GLN A 479 44.81 -34.07 -6.31
C GLN A 479 45.72 -33.41 -7.35
N PRO A 480 46.70 -32.58 -6.91
CA PRO A 480 47.67 -31.99 -7.81
C PRO A 480 48.49 -33.04 -8.56
N ARG A 481 48.79 -32.79 -9.83
CA ARG A 481 49.69 -33.61 -10.65
C ARG A 481 50.78 -32.78 -11.28
N TYR A 482 51.89 -33.45 -11.58
CA TYR A 482 53.07 -32.85 -12.20
C TYR A 482 53.40 -33.62 -13.46
N ILE A 483 53.68 -32.89 -14.53
CA ILE A 483 54.12 -33.47 -15.79
C ILE A 483 55.17 -32.57 -16.43
N VAL A 484 56.18 -33.19 -17.03
CA VAL A 484 57.11 -32.51 -17.93
C VAL A 484 56.68 -32.81 -19.35
N VAL A 485 56.43 -31.77 -20.13
CA VAL A 485 55.98 -31.85 -21.53
C VAL A 485 56.76 -30.87 -22.38
N ARG A 486 56.85 -31.15 -23.68
CA ARG A 486 57.32 -30.16 -24.65
C ARG A 486 56.14 -29.38 -25.23
N THR A 487 56.36 -28.11 -25.56
CA THR A 487 55.36 -27.29 -26.27
C THR A 487 55.22 -27.72 -27.73
N SER A 488 54.04 -27.51 -28.31
CA SER A 488 53.86 -27.59 -29.75
C SER A 488 54.58 -26.43 -30.46
N GLY A 489 55.21 -26.66 -31.62
CA GLY A 489 55.96 -25.62 -32.33
C GLY A 489 57.45 -25.69 -32.06
N GLU A 490 58.07 -24.59 -31.61
CA GLU A 490 59.46 -24.64 -31.11
C GLU A 490 59.47 -25.39 -29.76
N PRO A 491 60.15 -26.54 -29.66
CA PRO A 491 60.04 -27.40 -28.49
C PRO A 491 60.77 -26.79 -27.29
N ILE A 492 59.98 -26.22 -26.38
CA ILE A 492 60.41 -25.73 -25.06
C ILE A 492 59.99 -26.78 -24.02
N TRP A 493 60.90 -27.13 -23.12
CA TRP A 493 60.58 -28.05 -22.03
C TRP A 493 59.85 -27.31 -20.92
N MET A 494 58.63 -27.75 -20.62
CA MET A 494 57.77 -27.16 -19.61
C MET A 494 57.51 -28.14 -18.48
N GLU A 495 57.84 -27.73 -17.26
CA GLU A 495 57.36 -28.38 -16.03
C GLU A 495 55.98 -27.80 -15.70
N VAL A 496 54.94 -28.60 -15.79
CA VAL A 496 53.55 -28.19 -15.55
C VAL A 496 53.02 -28.85 -14.28
N GLN A 497 52.61 -28.02 -13.32
CA GLN A 497 51.84 -28.44 -12.17
C GLN A 497 50.37 -28.10 -12.37
N GLY A 498 49.51 -29.12 -12.40
CA GLY A 498 48.06 -28.94 -12.42
C GLY A 498 47.45 -29.12 -11.04
N THR A 499 46.84 -28.06 -10.52
CA THR A 499 46.20 -28.03 -9.19
C THR A 499 44.69 -27.81 -9.34
N PRO A 500 43.82 -28.73 -8.87
CA PRO A 500 42.39 -28.55 -8.93
C PRO A 500 41.93 -27.51 -7.91
N VAL A 501 41.05 -26.60 -8.34
CA VAL A 501 40.41 -25.60 -7.50
C VAL A 501 38.94 -25.96 -7.36
N LEU A 502 38.49 -26.14 -6.13
CA LEU A 502 37.14 -26.58 -5.81
C LEU A 502 36.26 -25.40 -5.40
N ASN A 503 34.98 -25.47 -5.73
CA ASN A 503 33.96 -24.59 -5.16
C ASN A 503 33.69 -24.99 -3.69
N ASP A 504 32.98 -24.13 -2.94
CA ASP A 504 32.61 -24.38 -1.54
C ASP A 504 31.78 -25.67 -1.33
N ASP A 505 31.11 -26.14 -2.38
CA ASP A 505 30.33 -27.39 -2.40
C ASP A 505 31.17 -28.66 -2.73
N GLY A 506 32.48 -28.51 -2.92
CA GLY A 506 33.41 -29.59 -3.24
C GLY A 506 33.40 -30.02 -4.71
N THR A 507 32.64 -29.35 -5.59
CA THR A 507 32.71 -29.56 -7.04
C THR A 507 33.95 -28.90 -7.64
N LEU A 508 34.47 -29.43 -8.75
CA LEU A 508 35.62 -28.84 -9.42
C LEU A 508 35.20 -27.54 -10.14
N SER A 509 35.82 -26.43 -9.77
CA SER A 509 35.62 -25.12 -10.41
C SER A 509 36.49 -25.02 -11.68
N TYR A 510 37.79 -25.19 -11.52
CA TYR A 510 38.79 -25.13 -12.59
C TYR A 510 40.08 -25.84 -12.14
N ILE A 511 41.02 -26.03 -13.06
CA ILE A 511 42.36 -26.54 -12.77
C ILE A 511 43.35 -25.41 -13.07
N LEU A 512 44.13 -25.02 -12.07
CA LEU A 512 45.22 -24.07 -12.22
C LEU A 512 46.46 -24.81 -12.72
N PHE A 513 46.91 -24.47 -13.92
CA PHE A 513 48.20 -24.88 -14.46
C PHE A 513 49.24 -23.80 -14.15
N VAL A 514 50.30 -24.22 -13.47
CA VAL A 514 51.53 -23.44 -13.30
C VAL A 514 52.58 -24.11 -14.15
N SER A 515 53.04 -23.44 -15.21
CA SER A 515 54.01 -24.00 -16.14
C SER A 515 55.31 -23.21 -16.07
N ARG A 516 56.44 -23.90 -15.95
CA ARG A 516 57.77 -23.31 -15.86
C ARG A 516 58.67 -23.85 -16.96
N ASP A 517 59.37 -22.96 -17.65
CA ASP A 517 60.39 -23.34 -18.62
C ASP A 517 61.60 -23.94 -17.89
N ILE A 518 61.94 -25.19 -18.24
CA ILE A 518 63.08 -25.94 -17.71
C ILE A 518 64.08 -26.31 -18.82
N SER A 519 64.01 -25.68 -19.98
CA SER A 519 64.83 -26.01 -21.16
C SER A 519 66.34 -25.90 -20.89
N GLU A 520 66.79 -24.94 -20.08
CA GLU A 520 68.20 -24.86 -19.67
C GLU A 520 68.61 -26.03 -18.79
N ARG A 521 67.72 -26.49 -17.90
CA ARG A 521 67.97 -27.60 -16.98
C ARG A 521 68.11 -28.92 -17.72
N GLU A 522 67.26 -29.16 -18.71
CA GLU A 522 67.31 -30.39 -19.54
C GLU A 522 68.57 -30.42 -20.42
N LYS A 523 68.98 -29.29 -21.01
CA LYS A 523 70.24 -29.21 -21.79
C LYS A 523 71.47 -29.58 -20.97
N VAL A 524 71.50 -29.27 -19.68
CA VAL A 524 72.61 -29.63 -18.78
C VAL A 524 72.60 -31.12 -18.44
N LEU A 525 71.42 -31.73 -18.31
CA LEU A 525 71.29 -33.16 -18.04
C LEU A 525 71.71 -34.00 -19.25
N ASP A 526 71.36 -33.58 -20.46
CA ASP A 526 71.79 -34.23 -21.72
C ASP A 526 73.30 -34.11 -21.98
N MET A 527 74.00 -33.11 -21.42
CA MET A 527 75.46 -33.01 -21.52
C MET A 527 76.22 -33.85 -20.49
N LEU A 528 75.54 -34.38 -19.48
CA LEU A 528 76.11 -35.16 -18.37
C LEU A 528 75.80 -36.66 -18.44
N GLY A 529 74.90 -37.08 -19.33
CA GLY A 529 74.61 -38.48 -19.70
C GLY A 529 75.27 -38.86 -21.02
#